data_AF-K5BDK1-F1
#
_entry.id   AF-K5BDK1-F1
#
_cell.length_a   1.000
_cell.length_b   1.000
_cell.length_c   1.000
_cell.angle_alpha   90.00
_cell.angle_beta   90.00
_cell.angle_gamma   90.00
#
_symmetry.space_group_name_H-M   'P 1'
#
loop_
_entity.id
_entity.type
_entity.pdbx_description
1 polymer ?
#
loop_
_entity_poly.entity_id
_entity_poly.type
_entity_poly.pdbx_seq_one_letter_code
_entity_poly.pdbx_strand_id
1 'polypeptide(L)'
;MTERRHAGPSSKLAETVVAAWDFSDGINTIVAKDHGPYLFHAQLVNCPTRAMTGHNWTGQNFDWKHAPEEYGAIHFHDDDVDDARWDVDFEWQVPADFKSDSYAMKLTTPEGDEDYIPFFVVPRVGQEQSKIAVMIPTISYMAYANEHLANNAGGAELLVYRVPIMQHQNMFLSEHREYGGSIYDTRTDGSGICLSSRLRPILSMRPKYDHFLTQAPWQYPADHHLIYWLNKMGYQYDIITDEDVTYDGLARLENYNVVITGSHPEHNSGPQLDALHDYTQRGGRLMYMGADGWYWVHSYHPAYDDRGRGVITEMRRCESGIRTWRADPGEYYHQSTGELGGMWRFRGRYLHTVAGTGMSSEGFDVSTYYTRTPESLDPRVSWAFEGIDYDEKLGNFGLVGGGAAGTELDIVDTMLGSPPHTLVVATSAGRHTEGYLLVMEDFGFNQQGLDGTQHPRVRSDIAYHETPNGGACFAFSSIAFCGALPWNDCDNNISRLVKNVLDRFMQDGPLPPPPPEAFVHRGRADYEPPVKAAK
;
A
#
# COMPACT_ATOMS: atom_id res chain seq x y z
N MET A 1 38.26 -5.86 33.13
CA MET A 1 39.31 -6.17 32.14
C MET A 1 38.87 -7.39 31.36
N THR A 2 38.16 -7.19 30.27
CA THR A 2 37.74 -8.26 29.36
C THR A 2 38.51 -8.06 28.07
N GLU A 3 39.33 -9.05 27.73
CA GLU A 3 40.15 -9.14 26.53
C GLU A 3 39.29 -9.00 25.26
N ARG A 4 39.18 -7.81 24.70
CA ARG A 4 38.59 -7.61 23.36
C ARG A 4 39.66 -7.87 22.30
N ARG A 5 39.46 -8.89 21.46
CA ARG A 5 40.32 -9.26 20.31
C ARG A 5 39.86 -8.61 19.00
N HIS A 6 39.52 -7.34 19.02
CA HIS A 6 39.43 -6.53 17.81
C HIS A 6 40.31 -5.30 18.00
N ALA A 7 40.87 -4.77 16.90
CA ALA A 7 41.84 -3.68 16.89
C ALA A 7 41.22 -2.40 17.47
N GLY A 8 41.16 -2.31 18.80
CA GLY A 8 40.91 -1.08 19.52
C GLY A 8 42.03 -0.07 19.23
N PRO A 9 41.82 1.21 19.57
CA PRO A 9 42.82 2.24 19.35
C PRO A 9 44.16 1.81 19.96
N SER A 10 45.26 2.06 19.25
CA SER A 10 46.61 1.85 19.80
C SER A 10 46.75 2.56 21.15
N SER A 11 47.67 2.13 22.02
CA SER A 11 47.86 2.76 23.34
C SER A 11 48.00 4.28 23.28
N LYS A 12 48.68 4.81 22.25
CA LYS A 12 48.80 6.25 22.00
C LYS A 12 47.49 6.90 21.59
N LEU A 13 46.69 6.23 20.76
CA LEU A 13 45.38 6.75 20.36
C LEU A 13 44.41 6.71 21.55
N ALA A 14 44.46 5.67 22.38
CA ALA A 14 43.65 5.58 23.60
C ALA A 14 43.92 6.73 24.59
N GLU A 15 45.15 7.24 24.65
CA GLU A 15 45.51 8.42 25.48
C GLU A 15 44.89 9.73 24.96
N THR A 16 44.51 9.81 23.68
CA THR A 16 44.03 11.04 23.04
C THR A 16 42.61 10.96 22.49
N VAL A 17 41.96 9.80 22.54
CA VAL A 17 40.57 9.62 22.06
C VAL A 17 39.61 10.41 22.96
N VAL A 18 38.85 11.31 22.33
CA VAL A 18 37.79 12.08 22.98
C VAL A 18 36.43 11.38 22.82
N ALA A 19 36.16 10.83 21.64
CA ALA A 19 34.95 10.07 21.33
C ALA A 19 35.24 9.03 20.25
N ALA A 20 34.44 7.97 20.22
CA ALA A 20 34.44 6.88 19.26
C ALA A 20 32.99 6.39 19.06
N TRP A 21 32.27 7.02 18.14
CA TRP A 21 30.91 6.61 17.80
C TRP A 21 30.90 5.30 17.01
N ASP A 22 30.19 4.32 17.53
CA ASP A 22 29.91 3.05 16.84
C ASP A 22 28.50 3.10 16.26
N PHE A 23 28.41 3.26 14.95
CA PHE A 23 27.12 3.34 14.25
C PHE A 23 26.46 1.98 14.04
N SER A 24 27.09 0.87 14.40
CA SER A 24 26.43 -0.45 14.41
C SER A 24 25.55 -0.64 15.65
N ASP A 25 25.82 0.09 16.73
CA ASP A 25 25.07 -0.02 17.97
C ASP A 25 23.84 0.88 17.93
N GLY A 26 22.66 0.28 18.13
CA GLY A 26 21.38 0.97 18.14
C GLY A 26 20.91 1.43 16.75
N ILE A 27 21.11 0.62 15.71
CA ILE A 27 20.66 0.89 14.33
C ILE A 27 19.18 1.32 14.26
N ASN A 28 18.31 0.70 15.05
CA ASN A 28 16.87 1.03 15.12
C ASN A 28 16.55 2.27 15.98
N THR A 29 17.56 3.08 16.31
CA THR A 29 17.42 4.30 17.09
C THR A 29 17.99 5.49 16.31
N ILE A 30 17.61 6.69 16.75
CA ILE A 30 18.21 7.95 16.29
C ILE A 30 19.42 8.37 17.15
N VAL A 31 20.07 7.42 17.82
CA VAL A 31 21.25 7.66 18.66
C VAL A 31 22.46 6.94 18.06
N ALA A 32 23.56 7.67 17.92
CA ALA A 32 24.88 7.11 17.65
C ALA A 32 25.65 7.01 18.97
N LYS A 33 25.94 5.79 19.42
CA LYS A 33 26.55 5.55 20.73
C LYS A 33 28.06 5.75 20.67
N ASP A 34 28.54 6.68 21.49
CA ASP A 34 29.96 6.83 21.82
C ASP A 34 30.43 5.72 22.78
N HIS A 35 31.46 4.97 22.36
CA HIS A 35 32.19 3.99 23.18
C HIS A 35 33.54 4.52 23.68
N GLY A 36 33.80 5.83 23.53
CA GLY A 36 34.92 6.55 24.10
C GLY A 36 34.82 6.76 25.62
N PRO A 37 35.84 7.36 26.24
CA PRO A 37 35.93 7.49 27.69
C PRO A 37 34.88 8.44 28.31
N TYR A 38 34.25 9.31 27.52
CA TYR A 38 33.31 10.33 27.99
C TYR A 38 31.84 10.05 27.63
N LEU A 39 31.56 9.05 26.79
CA LEU A 39 30.20 8.65 26.39
C LEU A 39 29.36 9.80 25.81
N PHE A 40 29.94 10.61 24.93
CA PHE A 40 29.27 11.67 24.19
C PHE A 40 28.37 11.12 23.08
N HIS A 41 27.30 10.42 23.46
CA HIS A 41 26.31 9.91 22.50
C HIS A 41 25.78 11.04 21.60
N ALA A 42 25.73 10.79 20.29
CA ALA A 42 25.24 11.73 19.30
C ALA A 42 23.77 11.47 18.97
N GLN A 43 23.04 12.54 18.72
CA GLN A 43 21.66 12.51 18.23
C GLN A 43 21.68 12.65 16.71
N LEU A 44 21.12 11.67 16.01
CA LEU A 44 20.91 11.73 14.56
C LEU A 44 19.71 12.63 14.27
N VAL A 45 19.84 13.43 13.22
CA VAL A 45 18.82 14.39 12.75
C VAL A 45 18.40 13.98 11.34
N ASN A 46 17.12 14.10 11.02
CA ASN A 46 16.54 13.74 9.73
C ASN A 46 16.47 12.24 9.39
N CYS A 47 16.65 11.36 10.37
CA CYS A 47 16.57 9.90 10.19
C CYS A 47 17.43 9.39 9.01
N PRO A 48 18.76 9.61 9.01
CA PRO A 48 19.60 9.16 7.91
C PRO A 48 19.55 7.64 7.78
N THR A 49 19.79 7.11 6.57
CA THR A 49 19.69 5.67 6.33
C THR A 49 20.80 4.91 7.06
N ARG A 50 20.42 4.01 7.95
CA ARG A 50 21.27 3.08 8.69
C ARG A 50 21.07 1.65 8.18
N ALA A 51 21.75 0.69 8.81
CA ALA A 51 21.88 -0.67 8.28
C ALA A 51 22.51 -0.69 6.88
N MET A 52 23.49 0.20 6.67
CA MET A 52 24.24 0.31 5.42
C MET A 52 25.52 -0.50 5.51
N THR A 53 25.99 -1.01 4.38
CA THR A 53 27.22 -1.80 4.33
C THR A 53 28.42 -0.97 4.82
N GLY A 54 29.16 -1.51 5.78
CA GLY A 54 30.38 -0.91 6.30
C GLY A 54 31.55 -1.10 5.35
N HIS A 55 32.63 -0.34 5.58
CA HIS A 55 33.89 -0.49 4.84
C HIS A 55 34.50 -1.90 4.91
N ASN A 56 34.09 -2.69 5.90
CA ASN A 56 34.55 -4.05 6.19
C ASN A 56 33.51 -5.12 5.81
N TRP A 57 32.42 -4.77 5.12
CA TRP A 57 31.40 -5.73 4.70
C TRP A 57 31.97 -6.77 3.75
N THR A 58 31.78 -8.04 4.09
CA THR A 58 32.42 -9.18 3.42
C THR A 58 31.55 -9.84 2.36
N GLY A 59 30.26 -9.48 2.31
CA GLY A 59 29.27 -10.14 1.47
C GLY A 59 28.84 -11.53 1.96
N GLN A 60 29.21 -11.94 3.17
CA GLN A 60 28.84 -13.25 3.73
C GLN A 60 27.56 -13.21 4.55
N ASN A 61 27.21 -12.05 5.11
CA ASN A 61 25.99 -11.87 5.90
C ASN A 61 25.23 -10.63 5.41
N PHE A 62 23.97 -10.84 5.05
CA PHE A 62 23.09 -9.80 4.52
C PHE A 62 22.17 -9.22 5.61
N ASP A 63 22.07 -9.89 6.76
CA ASP A 63 21.26 -9.43 7.90
C ASP A 63 22.17 -8.74 8.92
N TRP A 64 22.01 -7.42 9.05
CA TRP A 64 22.80 -6.59 9.95
C TRP A 64 22.71 -7.04 11.41
N LYS A 65 21.63 -7.72 11.84
CA LYS A 65 21.50 -8.24 13.21
C LYS A 65 22.49 -9.36 13.51
N HIS A 66 22.99 -10.03 12.46
CA HIS A 66 23.87 -11.18 12.56
C HIS A 66 25.34 -10.86 12.24
N ALA A 67 25.64 -9.66 11.76
CA ALA A 67 27.00 -9.16 11.56
C ALA A 67 27.06 -7.63 11.80
N PRO A 68 26.60 -7.10 12.95
CA PRO A 68 26.45 -5.66 13.16
C PRO A 68 27.77 -4.89 12.92
N GLU A 69 28.91 -5.49 13.24
CA GLU A 69 30.24 -4.93 12.98
C GLU A 69 30.54 -4.66 11.51
N GLU A 70 29.84 -5.30 10.58
CA GLU A 70 29.93 -5.07 9.13
C GLU A 70 28.92 -4.02 8.63
N TYR A 71 28.08 -3.48 9.51
CA TYR A 71 26.98 -2.54 9.21
C TYR A 71 27.09 -1.23 10.00
N GLY A 72 28.33 -0.80 10.24
CA GLY A 72 28.64 0.45 10.94
C GLY A 72 28.62 1.71 10.06
N ALA A 73 28.00 1.68 8.88
CA ALA A 73 27.84 2.85 8.03
C ALA A 73 26.47 3.50 8.22
N ILE A 74 26.43 4.83 8.07
CA ILE A 74 25.22 5.62 7.92
C ILE A 74 25.35 6.36 6.58
N HIS A 75 24.32 6.29 5.75
CA HIS A 75 24.25 7.05 4.51
C HIS A 75 23.47 8.34 4.79
N PHE A 76 24.19 9.46 4.72
CA PHE A 76 23.64 10.80 4.97
C PHE A 76 23.35 11.47 3.65
N HIS A 77 22.15 12.01 3.49
CA HIS A 77 21.71 12.68 2.28
C HIS A 77 21.37 14.14 2.55
N ASP A 78 21.43 14.96 1.51
CA ASP A 78 21.11 16.39 1.59
C ASP A 78 19.59 16.67 1.60
N ASP A 79 18.78 15.65 1.38
CA ASP A 79 17.33 15.70 1.22
C ASP A 79 16.54 14.84 2.24
N ASP A 80 17.22 14.26 3.24
CA ASP A 80 16.58 13.54 4.34
C ASP A 80 15.70 14.49 5.17
N VAL A 81 14.44 14.12 5.41
CA VAL A 81 13.49 14.86 6.25
C VAL A 81 12.63 13.90 7.07
N ASP A 82 12.82 13.91 8.40
CA ASP A 82 12.00 13.16 9.36
C ASP A 82 10.88 14.00 10.00
N ASP A 83 11.10 15.30 10.13
CA ASP A 83 10.24 16.23 10.85
C ASP A 83 10.58 17.66 10.41
N ALA A 84 9.57 18.43 9.98
CA ALA A 84 9.74 19.83 9.63
C ALA A 84 10.17 20.69 10.83
N ARG A 85 9.91 20.21 12.06
CA ARG A 85 10.24 20.87 13.33
C ARG A 85 9.70 22.30 13.42
N TRP A 86 8.55 22.56 12.82
CA TRP A 86 7.85 23.84 12.95
C TRP A 86 7.24 23.98 14.34
N ASP A 87 7.10 25.22 14.80
CA ASP A 87 6.33 25.53 15.99
C ASP A 87 4.83 25.23 15.73
N VAL A 88 4.14 24.68 16.72
CA VAL A 88 2.71 24.37 16.60
C VAL A 88 1.89 25.65 16.68
N ASP A 89 1.13 25.96 15.62
CA ASP A 89 0.26 27.13 15.56
C ASP A 89 -1.06 26.95 16.34
N PHE A 90 -1.66 25.76 16.27
CA PHE A 90 -2.88 25.42 16.98
C PHE A 90 -3.04 23.90 17.15
N GLU A 91 -3.83 23.52 18.16
CA GLU A 91 -4.19 22.13 18.44
C GLU A 91 -5.71 22.00 18.50
N TRP A 92 -6.21 20.83 18.15
CA TRP A 92 -7.63 20.51 18.24
C TRP A 92 -7.82 19.19 18.98
N GLN A 93 -8.56 19.23 20.09
CA GLN A 93 -8.95 18.05 20.83
C GLN A 93 -10.25 17.50 20.26
N VAL A 94 -10.20 16.27 19.73
CA VAL A 94 -11.39 15.58 19.19
C VAL A 94 -12.44 15.38 20.30
N PRO A 95 -13.69 15.85 20.11
CA PRO A 95 -14.79 15.57 21.05
C PRO A 95 -15.10 14.07 21.18
N ALA A 96 -15.61 13.65 22.34
CA ALA A 96 -15.81 12.23 22.64
C ALA A 96 -16.87 11.54 21.75
N ASP A 97 -17.87 12.29 21.29
CA ASP A 97 -18.98 11.85 20.43
C ASP A 97 -18.81 12.30 18.97
N PHE A 98 -17.60 12.70 18.58
CA PHE A 98 -17.34 13.12 17.22
C PHE A 98 -17.49 11.95 16.26
N LYS A 99 -18.14 12.20 15.12
CA LYS A 99 -18.37 11.19 14.10
C LYS A 99 -17.02 10.69 13.57
N SER A 100 -16.88 9.39 13.41
CA SER A 100 -15.76 8.82 12.66
C SER A 100 -15.92 9.14 11.17
N ASP A 101 -14.91 9.78 10.58
CA ASP A 101 -14.88 10.12 9.15
C ASP A 101 -13.47 10.59 8.73
N SER A 102 -13.32 10.82 7.41
CA SER A 102 -12.21 11.55 6.81
C SER A 102 -12.49 13.05 6.88
N TYR A 103 -11.58 13.80 7.49
CA TYR A 103 -11.68 15.25 7.66
C TYR A 103 -10.48 15.95 7.05
N ALA A 104 -10.60 17.27 6.86
CA ALA A 104 -9.47 18.11 6.54
C ALA A 104 -9.61 19.46 7.24
N MET A 105 -8.50 19.97 7.77
CA MET A 105 -8.41 21.37 8.18
C MET A 105 -8.19 22.22 6.93
N LYS A 106 -9.15 23.09 6.60
CA LYS A 106 -9.01 24.04 5.49
C LYS A 106 -8.33 25.31 6.01
N LEU A 107 -7.15 25.60 5.48
CA LEU A 107 -6.44 26.85 5.71
C LEU A 107 -6.82 27.86 4.63
N THR A 108 -6.94 29.14 4.99
CA THR A 108 -7.25 30.21 4.03
C THR A 108 -6.47 31.47 4.37
N THR A 109 -5.75 32.03 3.39
CA THR A 109 -5.00 33.29 3.55
C THR A 109 -5.92 34.50 3.38
N PRO A 110 -5.52 35.72 3.84
CA PRO A 110 -6.25 36.95 3.55
C PRO A 110 -6.44 37.22 2.05
N GLU A 111 -5.52 36.75 1.21
CA GLU A 111 -5.54 36.85 -0.25
C GLU A 111 -6.51 35.83 -0.91
N GLY A 112 -6.97 34.84 -0.16
CA GLY A 112 -7.94 33.82 -0.59
C GLY A 112 -7.32 32.50 -1.07
N ASP A 113 -6.02 32.29 -0.87
CA ASP A 113 -5.37 31.01 -1.14
C ASP A 113 -5.87 29.95 -0.17
N GLU A 114 -5.98 28.70 -0.63
CA GLU A 114 -6.49 27.58 0.17
C GLU A 114 -5.49 26.43 0.22
N ASP A 115 -5.34 25.83 1.40
CA ASP A 115 -4.69 24.52 1.55
C ASP A 115 -5.51 23.63 2.49
N TYR A 116 -5.26 22.32 2.43
CA TYR A 116 -5.97 21.32 3.20
C TYR A 116 -4.98 20.41 3.91
N ILE A 117 -5.20 20.19 5.20
CA ILE A 117 -4.47 19.20 6.00
C ILE A 117 -5.44 18.07 6.35
N PRO A 118 -5.43 16.95 5.60
CA PRO A 118 -6.27 15.81 5.92
C PRO A 118 -5.91 15.15 7.25
N PHE A 119 -6.92 14.61 7.92
CA PHE A 119 -6.77 13.74 9.07
C PHE A 119 -7.98 12.82 9.21
N PHE A 120 -7.86 11.77 10.00
CA PHE A 120 -8.93 10.78 10.21
C PHE A 120 -9.35 10.78 11.66
N VAL A 121 -10.66 10.77 11.91
CA VAL A 121 -11.19 10.56 13.26
C VAL A 121 -11.59 9.10 13.39
N VAL A 122 -10.86 8.37 14.23
CA VAL A 122 -10.99 6.92 14.40
C VAL A 122 -11.65 6.64 15.76
N PRO A 123 -12.68 5.79 15.84
CA PRO A 123 -13.29 5.44 17.12
C PRO A 123 -12.28 4.72 18.01
N ARG A 124 -12.48 4.74 19.32
CA ARG A 124 -11.66 3.90 20.22
C ARG A 124 -12.07 2.43 20.04
N VAL A 125 -11.13 1.50 20.25
CA VAL A 125 -11.44 0.06 20.29
C VAL A 125 -12.56 -0.19 21.31
N GLY A 126 -13.61 -0.90 20.89
CA GLY A 126 -14.81 -1.16 21.70
C GLY A 126 -15.80 0.02 21.78
N GLN A 127 -15.59 1.09 20.99
CA GLN A 127 -16.49 2.24 20.84
C GLN A 127 -16.81 2.51 19.37
N GLU A 128 -16.86 1.45 18.56
CA GLU A 128 -17.27 1.50 17.15
C GLU A 128 -18.67 2.11 17.03
N GLN A 129 -18.86 2.98 16.03
CA GLN A 129 -20.12 3.69 15.77
C GLN A 129 -20.92 3.01 14.65
N SER A 130 -20.32 2.08 13.90
CA SER A 130 -20.96 1.30 12.85
C SER A 130 -20.48 -0.16 12.80
N LYS A 131 -21.16 -0.97 11.97
CA LYS A 131 -20.77 -2.33 11.59
C LYS A 131 -19.94 -2.39 10.31
N ILE A 132 -19.81 -1.25 9.63
CA ILE A 132 -19.01 -1.07 8.42
C ILE A 132 -17.78 -0.26 8.82
N ALA A 133 -16.59 -0.75 8.51
CA ALA A 133 -15.36 0.02 8.59
C ALA A 133 -14.75 0.23 7.20
N VAL A 134 -14.29 1.44 6.91
CA VAL A 134 -13.41 1.72 5.78
C VAL A 134 -11.99 1.85 6.32
N MET A 135 -11.11 0.95 5.90
CA MET A 135 -9.70 0.93 6.26
C MET A 135 -8.89 1.74 5.25
N ILE A 136 -8.45 2.91 5.70
CA ILE A 136 -7.67 3.86 4.93
C ILE A 136 -6.19 3.41 4.87
N PRO A 137 -5.59 3.31 3.67
CA PRO A 137 -4.22 2.84 3.49
C PRO A 137 -3.20 3.97 3.72
N THR A 138 -3.06 4.43 4.96
CA THR A 138 -2.16 5.55 5.29
C THR A 138 -0.69 5.23 5.07
N ILE A 139 -0.28 3.95 5.14
CA ILE A 139 1.09 3.55 4.80
C ILE A 139 1.37 3.84 3.32
N SER A 140 0.44 3.45 2.43
CA SER A 140 0.54 3.76 1.00
C SER A 140 0.56 5.26 0.76
N TYR A 141 -0.22 6.06 1.49
CA TYR A 141 -0.17 7.52 1.35
C TYR A 141 1.22 8.08 1.67
N MET A 142 1.89 7.54 2.69
CA MET A 142 3.25 7.92 3.03
C MET A 142 4.27 7.43 2.00
N ALA A 143 4.03 6.29 1.37
CA ALA A 143 4.86 5.79 0.30
C ALA A 143 4.91 6.78 -0.88
N TYR A 144 3.75 7.29 -1.31
CA TYR A 144 3.63 8.24 -2.43
C TYR A 144 3.74 9.73 -2.02
N ALA A 145 4.15 10.03 -0.78
CA ALA A 145 4.18 11.39 -0.25
C ALA A 145 5.22 12.27 -0.98
N ASN A 146 4.75 13.35 -1.61
CA ASN A 146 5.58 14.32 -2.36
C ASN A 146 6.42 13.68 -3.48
N GLU A 147 5.81 12.83 -4.30
CA GLU A 147 6.50 12.19 -5.42
C GLU A 147 7.00 13.17 -6.50
N HIS A 148 8.22 12.93 -6.99
CA HIS A 148 8.89 13.73 -8.03
C HIS A 148 9.11 12.98 -9.34
N LEU A 149 8.64 11.74 -9.48
CA LEU A 149 8.79 10.94 -10.70
C LEU A 149 8.33 11.68 -11.96
N ALA A 150 7.24 12.46 -11.89
CA ALA A 150 6.75 13.28 -13.01
C ALA A 150 7.82 14.20 -13.61
N ASN A 151 8.72 14.72 -12.77
CA ASN A 151 9.73 15.71 -13.12
C ASN A 151 11.12 15.09 -13.31
N ASN A 152 11.39 13.98 -12.61
CA ASN A 152 12.74 13.39 -12.52
C ASN A 152 12.90 12.13 -13.40
N ALA A 153 11.83 11.40 -13.69
CA ALA A 153 11.94 10.15 -14.43
C ALA A 153 11.97 10.44 -15.94
N GLY A 154 13.14 10.27 -16.56
CA GLY A 154 13.27 10.36 -18.02
C GLY A 154 12.40 9.36 -18.81
N GLY A 155 11.85 8.34 -18.13
CA GLY A 155 10.91 7.37 -18.68
C GLY A 155 9.44 7.58 -18.31
N ALA A 156 9.06 8.71 -17.71
CA ALA A 156 7.68 8.94 -17.25
C ALA A 156 6.64 8.81 -18.37
N GLU A 157 6.91 9.34 -19.57
CA GLU A 157 6.01 9.19 -20.73
C GLU A 157 5.86 7.74 -21.19
N LEU A 158 6.93 6.94 -21.06
CA LEU A 158 6.91 5.51 -21.40
C LEU A 158 6.11 4.71 -20.37
N LEU A 159 6.27 5.04 -19.09
CA LEU A 159 5.51 4.44 -17.98
C LEU A 159 4.02 4.72 -18.13
N VAL A 160 3.67 6.00 -18.36
CA VAL A 160 2.25 6.42 -18.41
C VAL A 160 1.62 6.11 -19.78
N TYR A 161 2.44 5.82 -20.79
CA TYR A 161 2.04 5.53 -22.17
C TYR A 161 1.21 6.65 -22.83
N ARG A 162 1.44 7.88 -22.37
CA ARG A 162 0.93 9.18 -22.86
C ARG A 162 1.74 10.31 -22.23
N VAL A 163 1.54 11.54 -22.69
CA VAL A 163 2.17 12.73 -22.11
C VAL A 163 1.56 13.00 -20.71
N PRO A 164 2.36 12.97 -19.61
CA PRO A 164 1.88 13.28 -18.26
C PRO A 164 1.40 14.73 -18.15
N ILE A 165 0.34 14.95 -17.38
CA ILE A 165 -0.12 16.29 -17.01
C ILE A 165 0.33 16.55 -15.58
N MET A 166 1.19 17.55 -15.41
CA MET A 166 1.69 17.98 -14.10
C MET A 166 0.77 19.03 -13.49
N GLN A 167 0.52 18.91 -12.19
CA GLN A 167 -0.18 19.92 -11.41
C GLN A 167 0.80 20.98 -10.88
N HIS A 168 0.27 22.08 -10.36
CA HIS A 168 1.07 23.12 -9.73
C HIS A 168 1.96 22.58 -8.60
N GLN A 169 1.44 21.62 -7.82
CA GLN A 169 2.17 20.97 -6.73
C GLN A 169 3.42 20.23 -7.24
N ASN A 170 3.35 19.57 -8.41
CA ASN A 170 4.52 18.91 -9.00
C ASN A 170 5.62 19.91 -9.38
N MET A 171 5.21 21.04 -9.96
CA MET A 171 6.13 22.13 -10.29
C MET A 171 6.74 22.77 -9.03
N PHE A 172 5.93 23.00 -8.00
CA PHE A 172 6.37 23.55 -6.73
C PHE A 172 7.40 22.64 -6.05
N LEU A 173 7.11 21.34 -5.92
CA LEU A 173 8.05 20.37 -5.33
C LEU A 173 9.37 20.24 -6.11
N SER A 174 9.34 20.53 -7.41
CA SER A 174 10.58 20.54 -8.22
C SER A 174 11.51 21.69 -7.88
N GLU A 175 10.97 22.82 -7.46
CA GLU A 175 11.72 24.01 -7.02
C GLU A 175 12.01 23.98 -5.51
N HIS A 176 11.20 23.24 -4.74
CA HIS A 176 11.22 23.18 -3.28
C HIS A 176 11.48 21.76 -2.75
N ARG A 177 12.72 21.27 -2.91
CA ARG A 177 13.14 19.92 -2.50
C ARG A 177 13.16 19.71 -0.99
N GLU A 178 13.16 20.78 -0.21
CA GLU A 178 13.11 20.75 1.26
C GLU A 178 11.83 20.10 1.84
N TYR A 179 10.81 19.87 1.00
CA TYR A 179 9.60 19.12 1.37
C TYR A 179 9.84 17.60 1.40
N GLY A 180 11.04 17.14 1.00
CA GLY A 180 11.45 15.74 0.90
C GLY A 180 10.71 14.98 -0.21
N GLY A 181 11.22 13.80 -0.57
CA GLY A 181 10.65 12.96 -1.64
C GLY A 181 9.72 11.85 -1.18
N SER A 182 9.14 11.18 -2.18
CA SER A 182 8.43 9.92 -2.06
C SER A 182 9.42 8.78 -1.92
N ILE A 183 9.01 7.64 -1.35
CA ILE A 183 9.88 6.46 -1.39
C ILE A 183 10.06 5.95 -2.82
N TYR A 184 9.25 6.39 -3.79
CA TYR A 184 9.42 6.08 -5.21
C TYR A 184 10.54 6.89 -5.86
N ASP A 185 11.05 7.94 -5.21
CA ASP A 185 12.08 8.81 -5.75
C ASP A 185 13.51 8.31 -5.47
N THR A 186 14.45 8.83 -6.24
CA THR A 186 15.89 8.74 -5.98
C THR A 186 16.41 10.07 -5.46
N ARG A 187 17.43 9.99 -4.63
CA ARG A 187 18.15 11.11 -4.03
C ARG A 187 19.11 11.75 -5.04
N THR A 188 19.75 12.85 -4.64
CA THR A 188 20.72 13.57 -5.48
C THR A 188 21.95 12.74 -5.85
N ASP A 189 22.32 11.75 -5.03
CA ASP A 189 23.41 10.80 -5.29
C ASP A 189 22.99 9.56 -6.10
N GLY A 190 21.69 9.44 -6.44
CA GLY A 190 21.11 8.34 -7.20
C GLY A 190 20.66 7.14 -6.36
N SER A 191 20.88 7.14 -5.05
CA SER A 191 20.36 6.11 -4.16
C SER A 191 18.85 6.29 -3.90
N GLY A 192 18.18 5.25 -3.44
CA GLY A 192 16.74 5.28 -3.19
C GLY A 192 16.33 5.97 -1.91
N ILE A 193 15.16 6.59 -1.91
CA ILE A 193 14.49 7.01 -0.68
C ILE A 193 13.74 5.80 -0.11
N CYS A 194 14.11 5.38 1.10
CA CYS A 194 13.52 4.22 1.78
C CYS A 194 12.75 4.57 3.05
N LEU A 195 12.72 5.85 3.45
CA LEU A 195 12.07 6.36 4.64
C LEU A 195 11.10 7.48 4.24
N SER A 196 9.92 7.52 4.85
CA SER A 196 8.96 8.61 4.65
C SER A 196 8.36 9.04 5.98
N SER A 197 8.14 10.36 6.13
CA SER A 197 7.54 10.98 7.30
C SER A 197 6.22 11.64 6.98
N ARG A 198 5.30 11.60 7.95
CA ARG A 198 4.08 12.44 7.95
C ARG A 198 4.26 13.81 8.61
N LEU A 199 5.36 14.05 9.33
CA LEU A 199 5.63 15.32 10.02
C LEU A 199 6.23 16.37 9.08
N ARG A 200 5.67 16.48 7.87
CA ARG A 200 6.04 17.44 6.82
C ARG A 200 4.80 17.75 5.97
N PRO A 201 4.75 18.87 5.24
CA PRO A 201 3.63 19.11 4.33
C PRO A 201 3.65 18.14 3.14
N ILE A 202 2.60 17.33 2.98
CA ILE A 202 2.47 16.35 1.88
C ILE A 202 1.52 16.85 0.79
N LEU A 203 2.04 17.58 -0.19
CA LEU A 203 1.24 18.27 -1.21
C LEU A 203 0.47 17.30 -2.14
N SER A 204 0.95 16.06 -2.29
CA SER A 204 0.23 14.99 -3.01
C SER A 204 -0.96 14.40 -2.22
N MET A 205 -1.10 14.72 -0.93
CA MET A 205 -2.20 14.30 -0.06
C MET A 205 -3.17 15.45 0.18
N ARG A 206 -3.71 16.06 -0.89
CA ARG A 206 -4.75 17.10 -0.83
C ARG A 206 -5.98 16.64 -1.63
N PRO A 207 -7.22 16.92 -1.18
CA PRO A 207 -8.43 16.40 -1.83
C PRO A 207 -8.66 16.89 -3.27
N LYS A 208 -7.98 17.98 -3.68
CA LYS A 208 -8.06 18.57 -5.03
C LYS A 208 -6.84 18.20 -5.91
N TYR A 209 -6.05 17.20 -5.51
CA TYR A 209 -4.85 16.80 -6.23
C TYR A 209 -5.15 15.63 -7.19
N ASP A 210 -4.85 15.84 -8.47
CA ASP A 210 -4.78 14.78 -9.47
C ASP A 210 -3.32 14.38 -9.69
N HIS A 211 -3.09 13.07 -9.77
CA HIS A 211 -1.77 12.50 -9.91
C HIS A 211 -1.38 12.36 -11.38
N PHE A 212 -0.10 12.55 -11.70
CA PHE A 212 0.37 12.52 -13.09
C PHE A 212 0.26 11.14 -13.75
N LEU A 213 0.38 10.05 -12.96
CA LEU A 213 0.26 8.67 -13.43
C LEU A 213 -1.09 8.44 -14.12
N THR A 214 -2.19 8.76 -13.43
CA THR A 214 -3.54 8.48 -13.91
C THR A 214 -4.23 9.69 -14.54
N GLN A 215 -3.65 10.89 -14.41
CA GLN A 215 -4.30 12.17 -14.74
C GLN A 215 -5.69 12.29 -14.08
N ALA A 216 -5.76 11.75 -12.88
CA ALA A 216 -6.96 11.56 -12.08
C ALA A 216 -6.52 11.43 -10.60
N PRO A 217 -7.46 11.36 -9.65
CA PRO A 217 -7.14 11.09 -8.27
C PRO A 217 -6.33 9.79 -8.10
N TRP A 218 -5.36 9.77 -7.16
CA TRP A 218 -4.53 8.61 -6.79
C TRP A 218 -4.33 8.59 -5.27
N GLN A 219 -4.32 7.42 -4.62
CA GLN A 219 -4.22 7.33 -3.15
C GLN A 219 -5.34 8.13 -2.45
N TYR A 220 -5.02 9.04 -1.53
CA TYR A 220 -6.00 9.75 -0.70
C TYR A 220 -7.16 10.40 -1.48
N PRO A 221 -6.92 11.19 -2.56
CA PRO A 221 -8.00 11.70 -3.39
C PRO A 221 -8.84 10.62 -4.09
N ALA A 222 -8.24 9.49 -4.48
CA ALA A 222 -8.98 8.40 -5.14
C ALA A 222 -9.95 7.71 -4.19
N ASP A 223 -9.55 7.55 -2.91
CA ASP A 223 -10.38 6.95 -1.88
C ASP A 223 -11.63 7.77 -1.57
N HIS A 224 -11.62 9.09 -1.84
CA HIS A 224 -12.82 9.92 -1.74
C HIS A 224 -13.93 9.52 -2.71
N HIS A 225 -13.65 8.77 -3.79
CA HIS A 225 -14.72 8.21 -4.62
C HIS A 225 -15.60 7.21 -3.83
N LEU A 226 -14.97 6.36 -3.02
CA LEU A 226 -15.67 5.41 -2.14
C LEU A 226 -16.40 6.15 -1.02
N ILE A 227 -15.74 7.10 -0.36
CA ILE A 227 -16.35 7.92 0.71
C ILE A 227 -17.57 8.70 0.20
N TYR A 228 -17.44 9.31 -0.97
CA TYR A 228 -18.57 9.98 -1.63
C TYR A 228 -19.72 9.02 -1.89
N TRP A 229 -19.44 7.83 -2.44
CA TRP A 229 -20.46 6.83 -2.73
C TRP A 229 -21.18 6.35 -1.46
N LEU A 230 -20.44 6.03 -0.40
CA LEU A 230 -21.02 5.59 0.89
C LEU A 230 -21.96 6.67 1.46
N ASN A 231 -21.54 7.93 1.43
CA ASN A 231 -22.34 9.06 1.88
C ASN A 231 -23.58 9.27 1.00
N LYS A 232 -23.44 9.18 -0.33
CA LYS A 232 -24.55 9.34 -1.28
C LYS A 232 -25.60 8.25 -1.14
N MET A 233 -25.17 7.02 -0.83
CA MET A 233 -26.05 5.87 -0.60
C MET A 233 -26.63 5.82 0.82
N GLY A 234 -26.16 6.68 1.74
CA GLY A 234 -26.69 6.80 3.10
C GLY A 234 -26.17 5.76 4.09
N TYR A 235 -25.04 5.11 3.81
CA TYR A 235 -24.42 4.18 4.75
C TYR A 235 -23.81 4.91 5.95
N GLN A 236 -23.93 4.30 7.13
CA GLN A 236 -23.14 4.67 8.29
C GLN A 236 -21.91 3.77 8.34
N TYR A 237 -20.74 4.34 8.55
CA TYR A 237 -19.47 3.63 8.60
C TYR A 237 -18.52 4.35 9.55
N ASP A 238 -17.56 3.60 10.07
CA ASP A 238 -16.38 4.15 10.73
C ASP A 238 -15.21 4.20 9.74
N ILE A 239 -14.31 5.15 9.94
CA ILE A 239 -12.99 5.20 9.35
C ILE A 239 -11.99 4.63 10.36
N ILE A 240 -11.18 3.68 9.90
CA ILE A 240 -9.99 3.18 10.60
C ILE A 240 -8.78 3.32 9.67
N THR A 241 -7.57 3.30 10.22
CA THR A 241 -6.34 3.30 9.39
C THR A 241 -5.63 1.95 9.46
N ASP A 242 -4.90 1.60 8.42
CA ASP A 242 -3.94 0.47 8.43
C ASP A 242 -2.85 0.62 9.50
N GLU A 243 -2.47 1.86 9.84
CA GLU A 243 -1.67 2.21 11.01
C GLU A 243 -2.33 1.71 12.30
N ASP A 244 -3.58 2.10 12.57
CA ASP A 244 -4.29 1.64 13.77
C ASP A 244 -4.38 0.12 13.83
N VAL A 245 -4.63 -0.56 12.71
CA VAL A 245 -4.67 -2.02 12.64
C VAL A 245 -3.29 -2.63 12.95
N THR A 246 -2.21 -2.00 12.52
CA THR A 246 -0.84 -2.46 12.85
C THR A 246 -0.59 -2.44 14.37
N TYR A 247 -1.04 -1.37 15.05
CA TYR A 247 -0.78 -1.19 16.48
C TYR A 247 -1.80 -1.90 17.38
N ASP A 248 -3.08 -1.91 17.01
CA ASP A 248 -4.17 -2.46 17.82
C ASP A 248 -4.49 -3.92 17.46
N GLY A 249 -4.04 -4.40 16.29
CA GLY A 249 -4.25 -5.76 15.81
C GLY A 249 -5.72 -6.11 15.58
N LEU A 250 -6.07 -7.37 15.80
CA LEU A 250 -7.44 -7.90 15.61
C LEU A 250 -8.52 -7.11 16.37
N ALA A 251 -8.19 -6.55 17.54
CA ALA A 251 -9.14 -5.81 18.36
C ALA A 251 -9.71 -4.57 17.63
N ARG A 252 -8.99 -4.04 16.65
CA ARG A 252 -9.46 -2.95 15.77
C ARG A 252 -10.50 -3.39 14.75
N LEU A 253 -10.55 -4.68 14.42
CA LEU A 253 -11.34 -5.22 13.31
C LEU A 253 -12.54 -6.05 13.79
N GLU A 254 -12.41 -6.78 14.90
CA GLU A 254 -13.30 -7.88 15.26
C GLU A 254 -14.75 -7.51 15.55
N ASN A 255 -15.05 -6.23 15.81
CA ASN A 255 -16.41 -5.74 16.06
C ASN A 255 -17.14 -5.28 14.79
N TYR A 256 -16.47 -5.22 13.65
CA TYR A 256 -17.10 -4.88 12.37
C TYR A 256 -17.61 -6.14 11.65
N ASN A 257 -18.78 -6.04 11.03
CA ASN A 257 -19.28 -7.11 10.16
C ASN A 257 -18.52 -7.14 8.83
N VAL A 258 -18.12 -5.96 8.35
CA VAL A 258 -17.39 -5.80 7.08
C VAL A 258 -16.34 -4.70 7.18
N VAL A 259 -15.17 -5.00 6.63
CA VAL A 259 -14.07 -4.06 6.43
C VAL A 259 -13.92 -3.84 4.92
N ILE A 260 -13.84 -2.58 4.51
CA ILE A 260 -13.70 -2.15 3.12
C ILE A 260 -12.34 -1.47 2.96
N THR A 261 -11.54 -1.88 1.98
CA THR A 261 -10.26 -1.21 1.71
C THR A 261 -10.44 0.07 0.89
N GLY A 262 -9.41 0.92 0.85
CA GLY A 262 -9.25 1.91 -0.21
C GLY A 262 -8.97 1.29 -1.59
N SER A 263 -8.71 2.16 -2.57
CA SER A 263 -8.46 1.83 -3.97
C SER A 263 -7.06 1.27 -4.22
N HIS A 264 -6.07 1.52 -3.35
CA HIS A 264 -4.69 1.07 -3.56
C HIS A 264 -3.90 0.82 -2.25
N PRO A 265 -4.25 -0.22 -1.49
CA PRO A 265 -3.58 -0.59 -0.23
C PRO A 265 -2.28 -1.39 -0.46
N GLU A 266 -1.32 -0.84 -1.20
CA GLU A 266 -0.09 -1.52 -1.65
C GLU A 266 0.96 -1.82 -0.55
N HIS A 267 1.11 -0.92 0.42
CA HIS A 267 2.17 -1.01 1.43
C HIS A 267 1.62 -1.43 2.79
N ASN A 268 2.19 -2.48 3.39
CA ASN A 268 1.60 -3.07 4.59
C ASN A 268 2.61 -3.65 5.56
N SER A 269 2.21 -3.70 6.83
CA SER A 269 2.99 -4.31 7.91
C SER A 269 2.60 -5.78 8.14
N GLY A 270 3.53 -6.56 8.70
CA GLY A 270 3.23 -7.94 9.11
C GLY A 270 2.06 -8.06 10.08
N PRO A 271 2.03 -7.28 11.19
CA PRO A 271 0.92 -7.29 12.13
C PRO A 271 -0.44 -6.94 11.51
N GLN A 272 -0.47 -6.03 10.53
CA GLN A 272 -1.71 -5.72 9.80
C GLN A 272 -2.21 -6.94 9.01
N LEU A 273 -1.33 -7.62 8.28
CA LEU A 273 -1.69 -8.83 7.53
C LEU A 273 -2.17 -9.95 8.45
N ASP A 274 -1.52 -10.12 9.61
CA ASP A 274 -1.92 -11.11 10.61
C ASP A 274 -3.32 -10.78 11.17
N ALA A 275 -3.61 -9.51 11.46
CA ALA A 275 -4.92 -9.07 11.94
C ALA A 275 -6.03 -9.28 10.89
N LEU A 276 -5.78 -8.99 9.62
CA LEU A 276 -6.73 -9.23 8.53
C LEU A 276 -6.99 -10.73 8.33
N HIS A 277 -5.94 -11.56 8.42
CA HIS A 277 -6.08 -13.00 8.38
C HIS A 277 -6.97 -13.48 9.54
N ASP A 278 -6.65 -13.11 10.78
CA ASP A 278 -7.41 -13.53 11.95
C ASP A 278 -8.87 -13.04 11.91
N TYR A 279 -9.10 -11.82 11.43
CA TYR A 279 -10.43 -11.24 11.25
C TYR A 279 -11.27 -12.10 10.28
N THR A 280 -10.75 -12.41 9.10
CA THR A 280 -11.45 -13.23 8.11
C THR A 280 -11.62 -14.68 8.56
N GLN A 281 -10.67 -15.26 9.31
CA GLN A 281 -10.80 -16.60 9.88
C GLN A 281 -11.87 -16.68 10.98
N ARG A 282 -12.22 -15.57 11.63
CA ARG A 282 -13.22 -15.49 12.70
C ARG A 282 -14.62 -15.08 12.23
N GLY A 283 -14.83 -15.05 10.92
CA GLY A 283 -16.14 -14.73 10.33
C GLY A 283 -16.26 -13.29 9.84
N GLY A 284 -15.19 -12.50 9.94
CA GLY A 284 -15.09 -11.18 9.35
C GLY A 284 -15.19 -11.21 7.82
N ARG A 285 -15.72 -10.13 7.24
CA ARG A 285 -15.89 -10.00 5.79
C ARG A 285 -15.05 -8.86 5.24
N LEU A 286 -14.41 -9.07 4.11
CA LEU A 286 -13.52 -8.11 3.47
C LEU A 286 -14.04 -7.74 2.08
N MET A 287 -14.23 -6.45 1.83
CA MET A 287 -14.41 -5.89 0.49
C MET A 287 -13.10 -5.24 0.06
N TYR A 288 -12.39 -5.88 -0.85
CA TYR A 288 -11.14 -5.38 -1.40
C TYR A 288 -11.43 -4.57 -2.68
N MET A 289 -11.42 -3.25 -2.56
CA MET A 289 -11.95 -2.30 -3.55
C MET A 289 -10.95 -1.88 -4.63
N GLY A 290 -9.70 -2.33 -4.53
CA GLY A 290 -8.57 -1.86 -5.31
C GLY A 290 -7.84 -2.96 -6.08
N ALA A 291 -6.62 -2.66 -6.50
CA ALA A 291 -5.61 -3.61 -6.97
C ALA A 291 -4.26 -3.31 -6.32
N ASP A 292 -3.31 -4.20 -6.57
CA ASP A 292 -1.95 -4.18 -6.05
C ASP A 292 -1.88 -4.01 -4.53
N GLY A 293 -2.80 -4.68 -3.84
CA GLY A 293 -2.88 -4.67 -2.40
C GLY A 293 -1.83 -5.57 -1.78
N TRP A 294 -1.25 -5.12 -0.66
CA TRP A 294 -0.34 -5.92 0.16
C TRP A 294 0.98 -6.28 -0.50
N TYR A 295 1.41 -5.55 -1.53
CA TYR A 295 2.58 -5.87 -2.34
C TYR A 295 3.91 -5.76 -1.58
N TRP A 296 4.14 -4.61 -0.92
CA TRP A 296 5.42 -4.29 -0.28
C TRP A 296 5.42 -4.51 1.23
N VAL A 297 6.55 -5.00 1.73
CA VAL A 297 6.87 -5.05 3.16
C VAL A 297 7.18 -3.64 3.63
N HIS A 298 6.40 -3.15 4.58
CA HIS A 298 6.60 -1.86 5.23
C HIS A 298 6.71 -2.03 6.75
N SER A 299 7.52 -1.19 7.39
CA SER A 299 7.62 -1.14 8.85
C SER A 299 7.60 0.28 9.38
N TYR A 300 7.33 0.43 10.69
CA TYR A 300 7.36 1.71 11.39
C TYR A 300 8.64 1.85 12.21
N HIS A 301 9.22 3.04 12.22
CA HIS A 301 10.46 3.29 12.94
C HIS A 301 10.20 3.55 14.44
N PRO A 302 10.67 2.68 15.35
CA PRO A 302 10.30 2.74 16.77
C PRO A 302 10.86 3.98 17.50
N ALA A 303 11.91 4.59 16.95
CA ALA A 303 12.51 5.79 17.55
C ALA A 303 11.63 7.05 17.54
N TYR A 304 10.43 6.98 16.95
CA TYR A 304 9.47 8.09 16.89
C TYR A 304 8.15 7.76 17.61
N ASP A 305 8.03 6.60 18.27
CA ASP A 305 6.80 6.20 18.95
C ASP A 305 6.39 7.17 20.07
N ASP A 306 7.35 7.94 20.63
CA ASP A 306 7.10 9.00 21.62
C ASP A 306 6.46 10.26 21.01
N ARG A 307 6.60 10.45 19.68
CA ARG A 307 5.96 11.53 18.91
C ARG A 307 4.63 11.12 18.29
N GLY A 308 4.39 9.81 18.19
CA GLY A 308 3.14 9.25 17.70
C GLY A 308 3.34 7.91 16.99
N ARG A 309 2.25 7.15 16.87
CA ARG A 309 2.21 5.92 16.05
C ARG A 309 2.60 6.22 14.62
N GLY A 310 3.35 5.36 13.94
CA GLY A 310 3.57 5.41 12.50
C GLY A 310 4.15 6.70 11.90
N VAL A 311 4.85 7.51 12.70
CA VAL A 311 5.41 8.81 12.25
C VAL A 311 6.37 8.65 11.07
N ILE A 312 7.27 7.66 11.15
CA ILE A 312 8.20 7.30 10.07
C ILE A 312 7.91 5.88 9.62
N THR A 313 7.81 5.71 8.31
CA THR A 313 7.64 4.42 7.64
C THR A 313 8.91 4.07 6.86
N GLU A 314 9.24 2.78 6.77
CA GLU A 314 10.40 2.26 6.03
C GLU A 314 10.01 1.13 5.05
N MET A 315 10.49 1.24 3.81
CA MET A 315 10.43 0.18 2.80
C MET A 315 11.70 0.18 1.95
N ARG A 316 12.25 -1.01 1.69
CA ARG A 316 13.43 -1.19 0.85
C ARG A 316 13.11 -2.02 -0.40
N ARG A 317 13.44 -1.49 -1.59
CA ARG A 317 13.24 -2.17 -2.87
C ARG A 317 14.36 -3.16 -3.16
N CYS A 318 14.13 -4.43 -2.81
CA CYS A 318 15.09 -5.52 -2.96
C CYS A 318 15.10 -6.10 -4.40
N GLU A 319 15.10 -7.41 -4.57
CA GLU A 319 15.48 -8.09 -5.82
C GLU A 319 14.42 -8.13 -6.93
N SER A 320 13.16 -7.88 -6.62
CA SER A 320 12.04 -8.06 -7.55
C SER A 320 10.91 -7.06 -7.28
N GLY A 321 9.84 -7.13 -8.08
CA GLY A 321 8.68 -6.25 -8.07
C GLY A 321 8.86 -4.95 -8.86
N ILE A 322 7.84 -4.09 -8.84
CA ILE A 322 7.81 -2.80 -9.55
C ILE A 322 8.78 -1.80 -8.87
N ARG A 323 10.01 -1.71 -9.41
CA ARG A 323 11.11 -1.00 -8.74
C ARG A 323 11.52 0.28 -9.47
N THR A 324 11.33 1.42 -8.83
CA THR A 324 11.82 2.74 -9.30
C THR A 324 13.29 2.99 -8.94
N TRP A 325 13.79 2.31 -7.91
CA TRP A 325 15.19 2.22 -7.51
C TRP A 325 15.47 0.85 -6.91
N ARG A 326 16.74 0.51 -6.69
CA ARG A 326 17.17 -0.80 -6.18
C ARG A 326 18.10 -0.60 -5.00
N ALA A 327 17.82 -1.27 -3.88
CA ALA A 327 18.75 -1.36 -2.77
C ALA A 327 19.99 -2.14 -3.20
N ASP A 328 21.16 -1.75 -2.68
CA ASP A 328 22.39 -2.49 -2.93
C ASP A 328 22.40 -3.82 -2.13
N PRO A 329 23.14 -4.84 -2.60
CA PRO A 329 23.32 -6.07 -1.87
C PRO A 329 23.82 -5.82 -0.44
N GLY A 330 23.21 -6.51 0.52
CA GLY A 330 23.50 -6.32 1.94
C GLY A 330 22.59 -5.32 2.64
N GLU A 331 21.87 -4.46 1.92
CA GLU A 331 21.12 -3.32 2.51
C GLU A 331 19.60 -3.55 2.50
N TYR A 332 19.17 -4.81 2.46
CA TYR A 332 17.75 -5.19 2.31
C TYR A 332 16.96 -5.18 3.61
N TYR A 333 17.65 -5.27 4.75
CA TYR A 333 17.01 -5.36 6.04
C TYR A 333 16.70 -3.97 6.57
N HIS A 334 15.46 -3.77 6.99
CA HIS A 334 14.96 -2.51 7.50
C HIS A 334 15.76 -2.10 8.74
N GLN A 335 16.17 -0.84 8.84
CA GLN A 335 16.86 -0.31 10.01
C GLN A 335 15.92 -0.25 11.22
N SER A 336 14.63 -0.05 10.98
CA SER A 336 13.58 0.10 12.00
C SER A 336 13.35 -1.18 12.79
N THR A 337 13.05 -2.28 12.09
CA THR A 337 12.64 -3.55 12.71
C THR A 337 13.65 -4.67 12.52
N GLY A 338 14.61 -4.51 11.62
CA GLY A 338 15.49 -5.59 11.19
C GLY A 338 14.75 -6.64 10.36
N GLU A 339 13.57 -6.36 9.82
CA GLU A 339 12.89 -7.27 8.91
C GLU A 339 13.50 -7.22 7.51
N LEU A 340 13.43 -8.34 6.78
CA LEU A 340 13.77 -8.36 5.37
C LEU A 340 12.72 -7.57 4.59
N GLY A 341 13.15 -6.53 3.87
CA GLY A 341 12.30 -5.73 2.99
C GLY A 341 11.94 -6.44 1.68
N GLY A 342 11.53 -5.65 0.68
CA GLY A 342 11.05 -6.16 -0.60
C GLY A 342 9.60 -6.62 -0.54
N MET A 343 9.23 -7.59 -1.36
CA MET A 343 7.83 -8.04 -1.46
C MET A 343 7.50 -9.16 -0.47
N TRP A 344 6.25 -9.18 -0.01
CA TRP A 344 5.72 -10.25 0.83
C TRP A 344 5.82 -11.65 0.18
N ARG A 345 5.69 -11.72 -1.15
CA ARG A 345 5.85 -12.96 -1.95
C ARG A 345 7.17 -13.68 -1.63
N PHE A 346 8.27 -12.93 -1.50
CA PHE A 346 9.59 -13.50 -1.22
C PHE A 346 9.83 -13.78 0.28
N ARG A 347 8.88 -13.43 1.14
CA ARG A 347 8.80 -13.87 2.54
C ARG A 347 7.85 -15.06 2.72
N GLY A 348 7.36 -15.66 1.62
CA GLY A 348 6.42 -16.78 1.64
C GLY A 348 4.98 -16.37 1.99
N ARG A 349 4.65 -15.08 1.93
CA ARG A 349 3.31 -14.54 2.14
C ARG A 349 2.76 -14.04 0.81
N TYR A 350 1.86 -14.80 0.20
CA TYR A 350 1.31 -14.46 -1.10
C TYR A 350 0.04 -13.63 -0.98
N LEU A 351 -0.06 -12.58 -1.79
CA LEU A 351 -1.11 -11.56 -1.72
C LEU A 351 -2.50 -12.14 -1.95
N HIS A 352 -2.59 -13.12 -2.86
CA HIS A 352 -3.81 -13.85 -3.18
C HIS A 352 -4.45 -14.56 -1.98
N THR A 353 -3.69 -14.83 -0.91
CA THR A 353 -4.22 -15.45 0.31
C THR A 353 -5.05 -14.48 1.16
N VAL A 354 -4.92 -13.16 0.96
CA VAL A 354 -5.60 -12.14 1.77
C VAL A 354 -7.04 -11.93 1.30
N ALA A 355 -7.23 -11.58 0.02
CA ALA A 355 -8.55 -11.29 -0.55
C ALA A 355 -8.97 -12.20 -1.71
N GLY A 356 -8.11 -13.14 -2.13
CA GLY A 356 -8.39 -14.11 -3.20
C GLY A 356 -7.80 -13.73 -4.56
N THR A 357 -7.31 -12.51 -4.71
CA THR A 357 -6.62 -12.00 -5.92
C THR A 357 -5.31 -11.32 -5.52
N GLY A 358 -4.39 -11.19 -6.47
CA GLY A 358 -3.14 -10.44 -6.26
C GLY A 358 -2.58 -9.90 -7.56
N MET A 359 -1.64 -8.96 -7.42
CA MET A 359 -1.08 -8.18 -8.52
C MET A 359 -0.56 -9.05 -9.68
N SER A 360 -0.89 -8.62 -10.89
CA SER A 360 -0.49 -9.25 -12.14
C SER A 360 0.08 -8.26 -13.15
N SER A 361 -0.46 -7.05 -13.23
CA SER A 361 -0.06 -6.10 -14.27
C SER A 361 -0.46 -4.67 -13.96
N GLU A 362 0.31 -3.73 -14.51
CA GLU A 362 0.10 -2.29 -14.42
C GLU A 362 0.06 -1.64 -15.81
N GLY A 363 -0.66 -0.53 -15.96
CA GLY A 363 -0.72 0.30 -17.16
C GLY A 363 -1.60 1.53 -16.95
N PHE A 364 -1.17 2.70 -17.41
CA PHE A 364 -1.74 3.99 -16.97
C PHE A 364 -2.31 4.86 -18.10
N ASP A 365 -2.53 4.31 -19.30
CA ASP A 365 -3.09 5.03 -20.44
C ASP A 365 -4.62 5.15 -20.38
N VAL A 366 -5.33 4.01 -20.33
CA VAL A 366 -6.79 3.93 -20.34
C VAL A 366 -7.29 2.82 -19.42
N SER A 367 -8.49 2.97 -18.90
CA SER A 367 -9.20 1.92 -18.16
C SER A 367 -10.39 1.42 -18.99
N THR A 368 -10.73 0.15 -18.79
CA THR A 368 -11.75 -0.58 -19.54
C THR A 368 -12.82 -1.14 -18.59
N TYR A 369 -13.47 -2.24 -18.95
CA TYR A 369 -14.63 -2.79 -18.27
C TYR A 369 -14.52 -4.29 -18.05
N TYR A 370 -15.41 -4.82 -17.22
CA TYR A 370 -15.54 -6.26 -17.01
C TYR A 370 -16.71 -6.85 -17.79
N THR A 371 -16.60 -8.14 -18.08
CA THR A 371 -17.74 -8.97 -18.47
C THR A 371 -17.89 -10.10 -17.48
N ARG A 372 -19.13 -10.42 -17.13
CA ARG A 372 -19.47 -11.51 -16.23
C ARG A 372 -19.01 -12.85 -16.80
N THR A 373 -18.52 -13.71 -15.93
CA THR A 373 -18.24 -15.11 -16.27
C THR A 373 -19.47 -15.98 -15.94
N PRO A 374 -19.50 -17.25 -16.40
CA PRO A 374 -20.53 -18.20 -15.98
C PRO A 374 -20.58 -18.42 -14.46
N GLU A 375 -19.46 -18.23 -13.75
CA GLU A 375 -19.40 -18.38 -12.29
C GLU A 375 -20.23 -17.31 -11.54
N SER A 376 -20.53 -16.17 -12.18
CA SER A 376 -21.47 -15.18 -11.63
C SER A 376 -22.91 -15.68 -11.50
N LEU A 377 -23.24 -16.83 -12.08
CA LEU A 377 -24.55 -17.48 -11.96
C LEU A 377 -24.60 -18.49 -10.80
N ASP A 378 -23.48 -18.77 -10.15
CA ASP A 378 -23.43 -19.68 -9.01
C ASP A 378 -24.32 -19.12 -7.87
N PRO A 379 -25.25 -19.92 -7.29
CA PRO A 379 -26.10 -19.49 -6.19
C PRO A 379 -25.36 -18.89 -4.97
N ARG A 380 -24.08 -19.20 -4.81
CA ARG A 380 -23.21 -18.64 -3.76
C ARG A 380 -22.98 -17.14 -3.91
N VAL A 381 -23.04 -16.59 -5.12
CA VAL A 381 -22.66 -15.20 -5.44
C VAL A 381 -23.61 -14.48 -6.40
N SER A 382 -24.55 -15.18 -7.04
CA SER A 382 -25.44 -14.59 -8.04
C SER A 382 -26.29 -13.42 -7.50
N TRP A 383 -26.53 -13.38 -6.18
CA TRP A 383 -27.16 -12.27 -5.46
C TRP A 383 -26.39 -10.94 -5.64
N ALA A 384 -25.07 -10.96 -5.86
CA ALA A 384 -24.28 -9.75 -6.08
C ALA A 384 -24.66 -9.04 -7.39
N PHE A 385 -25.24 -9.77 -8.34
CA PHE A 385 -25.62 -9.28 -9.67
C PHE A 385 -27.12 -9.00 -9.81
N GLU A 386 -27.87 -8.95 -8.71
CA GLU A 386 -29.29 -8.57 -8.75
C GLU A 386 -29.47 -7.18 -9.39
N GLY A 387 -30.33 -7.10 -10.41
CA GLY A 387 -30.57 -5.88 -11.18
C GLY A 387 -29.44 -5.52 -12.17
N ILE A 388 -28.57 -6.46 -12.51
CA ILE A 388 -27.52 -6.31 -13.53
C ILE A 388 -27.67 -7.44 -14.55
N ASP A 389 -27.78 -7.11 -15.83
CA ASP A 389 -27.93 -8.12 -16.89
C ASP A 389 -26.63 -8.91 -17.09
N TYR A 390 -26.73 -10.14 -17.62
CA TYR A 390 -25.56 -11.01 -17.78
C TYR A 390 -24.57 -10.47 -18.82
N ASP A 391 -25.07 -9.95 -19.94
CA ASP A 391 -24.26 -9.42 -21.04
C ASP A 391 -23.91 -7.93 -20.88
N GLU A 392 -24.32 -7.29 -19.77
CA GLU A 392 -24.01 -5.90 -19.50
C GLU A 392 -22.50 -5.70 -19.26
N LYS A 393 -21.92 -4.66 -19.86
CA LYS A 393 -20.52 -4.28 -19.60
C LYS A 393 -20.44 -3.58 -18.25
N LEU A 394 -19.75 -4.20 -17.29
CA LEU A 394 -19.63 -3.64 -15.94
C LEU A 394 -18.55 -2.56 -15.94
N GLY A 395 -18.93 -1.32 -15.63
CA GLY A 395 -18.00 -0.21 -15.51
C GLY A 395 -17.32 0.19 -16.82
N ASN A 396 -18.03 0.16 -17.95
CA ASN A 396 -17.57 0.79 -19.21
C ASN A 396 -17.76 2.32 -19.18
N PHE A 397 -17.32 2.90 -18.06
CA PHE A 397 -17.36 4.30 -17.66
C PHE A 397 -16.54 4.42 -16.37
N GLY A 398 -16.00 5.60 -16.08
CA GLY A 398 -15.27 5.86 -14.86
C GLY A 398 -14.51 7.17 -14.90
N LEU A 399 -14.27 7.76 -13.74
CA LEU A 399 -13.50 9.02 -13.61
C LEU A 399 -11.99 8.79 -13.72
N VAL A 400 -11.52 7.56 -13.46
CA VAL A 400 -10.12 7.15 -13.58
C VAL A 400 -9.97 6.34 -14.87
N GLY A 401 -9.22 6.88 -15.83
CA GLY A 401 -8.93 6.20 -17.11
C GLY A 401 -10.13 5.91 -18.03
N GLY A 402 -11.36 6.24 -17.64
CA GLY A 402 -12.58 6.05 -18.43
C GLY A 402 -13.33 4.73 -18.20
N GLY A 403 -12.91 3.90 -17.23
CA GLY A 403 -13.48 2.57 -16.98
C GLY A 403 -13.18 2.05 -15.57
N ALA A 404 -13.83 0.96 -15.16
CA ALA A 404 -13.64 0.35 -13.84
C ALA A 404 -12.46 -0.63 -13.76
N ALA A 405 -11.94 -1.12 -14.89
CA ALA A 405 -10.82 -2.06 -14.94
C ALA A 405 -9.57 -1.37 -15.51
N GLY A 406 -8.61 -0.98 -14.68
CA GLY A 406 -7.40 -0.34 -15.18
C GLY A 406 -6.49 0.18 -14.08
N THR A 407 -5.43 0.87 -14.50
CA THR A 407 -4.30 1.29 -13.67
C THR A 407 -3.49 0.08 -13.22
N GLU A 408 -3.89 -0.60 -12.15
CA GLU A 408 -3.28 -1.86 -11.75
C GLU A 408 -4.35 -2.95 -11.62
N LEU A 409 -3.94 -4.20 -11.83
CA LEU A 409 -4.86 -5.30 -12.06
C LEU A 409 -4.43 -6.56 -11.31
N ASP A 410 -5.36 -7.07 -10.50
CA ASP A 410 -5.17 -8.32 -9.76
C ASP A 410 -5.93 -9.48 -10.41
N ILE A 411 -5.37 -10.68 -10.31
CA ILE A 411 -5.99 -11.91 -10.84
C ILE A 411 -6.17 -12.97 -9.77
N VAL A 412 -7.02 -13.97 -10.05
CA VAL A 412 -7.06 -15.21 -9.28
C VAL A 412 -5.97 -16.16 -9.77
N ASP A 413 -5.13 -16.59 -8.83
CA ASP A 413 -4.07 -17.58 -9.05
C ASP A 413 -3.96 -18.52 -7.83
N THR A 414 -4.35 -19.79 -8.03
CA THR A 414 -4.33 -20.79 -6.96
C THR A 414 -2.92 -21.29 -6.60
N MET A 415 -1.93 -21.11 -7.48
CA MET A 415 -0.53 -21.42 -7.19
C MET A 415 0.13 -20.35 -6.34
N LEU A 416 -0.37 -19.12 -6.43
CA LEU A 416 0.03 -18.01 -5.57
C LEU A 416 -0.92 -17.84 -4.38
N GLY A 417 -1.75 -18.83 -4.06
CA GLY A 417 -2.46 -18.90 -2.78
C GLY A 417 -3.92 -18.45 -2.78
N SER A 418 -4.52 -18.17 -3.94
CA SER A 418 -5.98 -17.99 -4.01
C SER A 418 -6.68 -19.26 -3.50
N PRO A 419 -7.71 -19.15 -2.64
CA PRO A 419 -8.43 -20.33 -2.15
C PRO A 419 -9.01 -21.17 -3.30
N PRO A 420 -9.00 -22.52 -3.19
CA PRO A 420 -9.36 -23.42 -4.29
C PRO A 420 -10.86 -23.38 -4.67
N HIS A 421 -11.71 -22.78 -3.85
CA HIS A 421 -13.14 -22.57 -4.10
C HIS A 421 -13.49 -21.15 -4.54
N THR A 422 -12.49 -20.32 -4.86
CA THR A 422 -12.67 -18.95 -5.35
C THR A 422 -13.39 -18.94 -6.69
N LEU A 423 -14.42 -18.10 -6.79
CA LEU A 423 -15.15 -17.83 -8.02
C LEU A 423 -14.62 -16.56 -8.68
N VAL A 424 -14.18 -16.64 -9.95
CA VAL A 424 -13.92 -15.47 -10.80
C VAL A 424 -15.24 -15.08 -11.45
N VAL A 425 -15.94 -14.11 -10.90
CA VAL A 425 -17.33 -13.77 -11.31
C VAL A 425 -17.40 -12.78 -12.46
N ALA A 426 -16.35 -11.98 -12.67
CA ALA A 426 -16.21 -11.13 -13.85
C ALA A 426 -14.74 -10.90 -14.17
N THR A 427 -14.41 -10.60 -15.43
CA THR A 427 -13.03 -10.41 -15.86
C THR A 427 -12.91 -9.34 -16.94
N SER A 428 -11.77 -8.65 -16.99
CA SER A 428 -11.43 -7.68 -18.03
C SER A 428 -10.58 -8.28 -19.16
N ALA A 429 -10.30 -9.59 -19.15
CA ALA A 429 -9.39 -10.27 -20.07
C ALA A 429 -9.56 -9.87 -21.55
N GLY A 430 -8.46 -9.55 -22.23
CA GLY A 430 -8.43 -9.23 -23.66
C GLY A 430 -8.96 -7.84 -24.03
N ARG A 431 -8.98 -6.90 -23.08
CA ARG A 431 -9.48 -5.53 -23.29
C ARG A 431 -8.46 -4.43 -22.99
N HIS A 432 -7.25 -4.81 -22.60
CA HIS A 432 -6.17 -3.89 -22.23
C HIS A 432 -5.26 -3.64 -23.43
N THR A 433 -4.64 -2.47 -23.44
CA THR A 433 -3.72 -2.03 -24.49
C THR A 433 -2.34 -2.64 -24.28
N GLU A 434 -1.45 -2.40 -25.23
CA GLU A 434 -0.03 -2.73 -25.11
C GLU A 434 0.71 -1.91 -24.04
N GLY A 435 0.08 -0.84 -23.51
CA GLY A 435 0.59 -0.04 -22.41
C GLY A 435 0.50 -0.75 -21.05
N TYR A 436 -0.31 -1.81 -20.94
CA TYR A 436 -0.35 -2.65 -19.74
C TYR A 436 0.67 -3.77 -19.83
N LEU A 437 1.52 -3.91 -18.81
CA LEU A 437 2.61 -4.87 -18.76
C LEU A 437 2.48 -5.81 -17.55
N LEU A 438 2.83 -7.07 -17.77
CA LEU A 438 2.95 -8.07 -16.71
C LEU A 438 4.07 -7.70 -15.73
N VAL A 439 3.84 -7.95 -14.44
CA VAL A 439 4.83 -7.70 -13.38
C VAL A 439 6.05 -8.63 -13.47
N MET A 440 7.20 -8.13 -13.03
CA MET A 440 8.51 -8.76 -13.24
C MET A 440 8.70 -10.09 -12.50
N GLU A 441 8.02 -10.28 -11.38
CA GLU A 441 8.05 -11.51 -10.58
C GLU A 441 7.28 -12.68 -11.22
N ASP A 442 6.54 -12.43 -12.31
CA ASP A 442 5.71 -13.40 -13.00
C ASP A 442 6.30 -13.91 -14.33
N PHE A 443 7.44 -13.38 -14.77
CA PHE A 443 8.17 -13.91 -15.93
C PHE A 443 9.67 -14.10 -15.66
N GLY A 444 10.26 -15.15 -16.23
CA GLY A 444 11.64 -15.55 -15.91
C GLY A 444 12.73 -14.82 -16.71
N PHE A 445 12.43 -14.41 -17.94
CA PHE A 445 13.37 -13.68 -18.81
C PHE A 445 12.58 -12.77 -19.76
N ASN A 446 13.21 -11.70 -20.23
CA ASN A 446 12.58 -10.74 -21.13
C ASN A 446 12.16 -11.41 -22.44
N GLN A 447 10.90 -11.25 -22.80
CA GLN A 447 10.30 -11.79 -24.02
C GLN A 447 9.26 -10.81 -24.59
N GLN A 448 8.95 -10.95 -25.87
CA GLN A 448 7.81 -10.24 -26.49
C GLN A 448 6.48 -10.81 -25.98
N GLY A 449 5.42 -10.01 -26.02
CA GLY A 449 4.08 -10.45 -25.64
C GLY A 449 3.85 -10.58 -24.14
N LEU A 450 4.51 -9.72 -23.36
CA LEU A 450 4.23 -9.50 -21.93
C LEU A 450 3.16 -8.41 -21.71
N ASP A 451 2.55 -7.91 -22.78
CA ASP A 451 1.62 -6.79 -22.77
C ASP A 451 0.14 -7.21 -22.83
N GLY A 452 -0.77 -6.26 -22.58
CA GLY A 452 -2.22 -6.47 -22.50
C GLY A 452 -2.91 -6.98 -23.76
N THR A 453 -2.27 -6.88 -24.93
CA THR A 453 -2.83 -7.38 -26.18
C THR A 453 -2.51 -8.85 -26.43
N GLN A 454 -1.51 -9.40 -25.73
CA GLN A 454 -0.97 -10.74 -25.99
C GLN A 454 -0.99 -11.65 -24.76
N HIS A 455 -0.72 -11.11 -23.57
CA HIS A 455 -0.48 -11.93 -22.38
C HIS A 455 -1.79 -12.19 -21.60
N PRO A 456 -2.18 -13.45 -21.36
CA PRO A 456 -3.46 -13.79 -20.73
C PRO A 456 -3.59 -13.37 -19.26
N ARG A 457 -2.45 -13.14 -18.58
CA ARG A 457 -2.42 -12.64 -17.20
C ARG A 457 -2.66 -11.14 -17.09
N VAL A 458 -2.53 -10.39 -18.18
CA VAL A 458 -2.80 -8.95 -18.16
C VAL A 458 -4.31 -8.75 -18.25
N ARG A 459 -4.94 -8.81 -17.07
CA ARG A 459 -6.39 -8.71 -16.84
C ARG A 459 -6.63 -8.44 -15.37
N SER A 460 -7.85 -8.01 -15.05
CA SER A 460 -8.37 -7.98 -13.68
C SER A 460 -9.50 -8.99 -13.54
N ASP A 461 -9.53 -9.73 -12.43
CA ASP A 461 -10.57 -10.70 -12.07
C ASP A 461 -11.34 -10.24 -10.82
N ILE A 462 -12.64 -9.96 -10.97
CA ILE A 462 -13.52 -9.78 -9.80
C ILE A 462 -13.79 -11.16 -9.21
N ALA A 463 -13.49 -11.33 -7.93
CA ALA A 463 -13.48 -12.62 -7.27
C ALA A 463 -14.26 -12.65 -5.96
N TYR A 464 -14.80 -13.83 -5.64
CA TYR A 464 -15.49 -14.08 -4.38
C TYR A 464 -15.11 -15.44 -3.81
N HIS A 465 -14.90 -15.50 -2.49
CA HIS A 465 -14.80 -16.75 -1.76
C HIS A 465 -15.22 -16.56 -0.30
N GLU A 466 -15.76 -17.62 0.29
CA GLU A 466 -16.10 -17.70 1.70
C GLU A 466 -14.86 -18.04 2.54
N THR A 467 -14.83 -17.57 3.77
CA THR A 467 -13.84 -17.92 4.80
C THR A 467 -14.53 -18.63 5.97
N PRO A 468 -13.79 -19.24 6.92
CA PRO A 468 -14.40 -19.94 8.05
C PRO A 468 -15.34 -19.05 8.88
N ASN A 469 -16.21 -19.69 9.65
CA ASN A 469 -17.14 -19.04 10.58
C ASN A 469 -18.11 -18.02 9.93
N GLY A 470 -18.36 -18.15 8.63
CA GLY A 470 -19.33 -17.32 7.90
C GLY A 470 -18.78 -15.96 7.45
N GLY A 471 -17.44 -15.86 7.36
CA GLY A 471 -16.76 -14.75 6.70
C GLY A 471 -16.68 -14.96 5.19
N ALA A 472 -16.20 -13.94 4.48
CA ALA A 472 -16.00 -13.97 3.05
C ALA A 472 -15.13 -12.80 2.57
N CYS A 473 -14.50 -12.96 1.42
CA CYS A 473 -13.82 -11.90 0.72
C CYS A 473 -14.49 -11.67 -0.64
N PHE A 474 -14.69 -10.39 -0.99
CA PHE A 474 -15.09 -9.95 -2.32
C PHE A 474 -14.02 -8.98 -2.83
N ALA A 475 -13.31 -9.38 -3.88
CA ALA A 475 -12.22 -8.62 -4.48
C ALA A 475 -12.65 -8.03 -5.82
N PHE A 476 -12.49 -6.71 -5.97
CA PHE A 476 -12.81 -5.98 -7.20
C PHE A 476 -11.59 -5.81 -8.13
N SER A 477 -10.38 -5.92 -7.58
CA SER A 477 -9.15 -6.22 -8.30
C SER A 477 -8.70 -5.18 -9.34
N SER A 478 -9.06 -3.91 -9.17
CA SER A 478 -8.62 -2.79 -10.02
C SER A 478 -8.58 -1.50 -9.22
N ILE A 479 -7.48 -0.74 -9.30
CA ILE A 479 -7.39 0.58 -8.65
C ILE A 479 -8.45 1.54 -9.22
N ALA A 480 -8.69 1.49 -10.54
CA ALA A 480 -9.66 2.37 -11.20
C ALA A 480 -11.12 2.09 -10.80
N PHE A 481 -11.40 0.97 -10.13
CA PHE A 481 -12.75 0.50 -9.83
C PHE A 481 -13.58 1.51 -9.04
N CYS A 482 -12.99 2.09 -7.98
CA CYS A 482 -13.67 3.10 -7.16
C CYS A 482 -14.04 4.35 -7.98
N GLY A 483 -13.26 4.71 -9.00
CA GLY A 483 -13.54 5.83 -9.89
C GLY A 483 -14.81 5.69 -10.73
N ALA A 484 -15.37 4.47 -10.84
CA ALA A 484 -16.64 4.24 -11.52
C ALA A 484 -17.86 4.40 -10.60
N LEU A 485 -17.69 4.39 -9.28
CA LEU A 485 -18.80 4.52 -8.32
C LEU A 485 -19.59 5.83 -8.47
N PRO A 486 -18.95 7.01 -8.55
CA PRO A 486 -19.67 8.29 -8.59
C PRO A 486 -20.38 8.58 -9.92
N TRP A 487 -20.07 7.81 -10.98
CA TRP A 487 -20.57 8.05 -12.32
C TRP A 487 -22.11 8.06 -12.37
N ASN A 488 -22.68 8.98 -13.15
CA ASN A 488 -24.13 9.13 -13.32
C ASN A 488 -24.88 9.21 -11.98
N ASP A 489 -24.41 10.05 -11.06
CA ASP A 489 -24.98 10.23 -9.71
C ASP A 489 -25.09 8.92 -8.90
N CYS A 490 -24.14 8.00 -9.09
CA CYS A 490 -24.14 6.65 -8.52
C CYS A 490 -25.26 5.73 -9.03
N ASP A 491 -25.97 6.09 -10.12
CA ASP A 491 -26.94 5.20 -10.78
C ASP A 491 -26.26 4.47 -11.94
N ASN A 492 -25.56 3.39 -11.61
CA ASN A 492 -24.80 2.59 -12.56
C ASN A 492 -24.58 1.16 -12.05
N ASN A 493 -24.07 0.26 -12.90
CA ASN A 493 -23.90 -1.15 -12.55
C ASN A 493 -22.78 -1.43 -11.53
N ILE A 494 -21.75 -0.59 -11.44
CA ILE A 494 -20.69 -0.71 -10.43
C ILE A 494 -21.24 -0.36 -9.05
N SER A 495 -21.95 0.76 -8.95
CA SER A 495 -22.66 1.17 -7.74
C SER A 495 -23.64 0.09 -7.26
N ARG A 496 -24.43 -0.48 -8.17
CA ARG A 496 -25.37 -1.57 -7.84
C ARG A 496 -24.67 -2.83 -7.35
N LEU A 497 -23.58 -3.24 -8.00
CA LEU A 497 -22.79 -4.40 -7.59
C LEU A 497 -22.22 -4.21 -6.17
N VAL A 498 -21.56 -3.07 -5.92
CA VAL A 498 -21.01 -2.76 -4.59
C VAL A 498 -22.10 -2.67 -3.53
N LYS A 499 -23.25 -2.07 -3.86
CA LYS A 499 -24.42 -2.01 -2.98
C LYS A 499 -24.89 -3.41 -2.58
N ASN A 500 -25.05 -4.33 -3.54
CA ASN A 500 -25.51 -5.69 -3.27
C ASN A 500 -24.52 -6.42 -2.34
N VAL A 501 -23.22 -6.30 -2.60
CA VAL A 501 -22.14 -6.88 -1.76
C VAL A 501 -22.16 -6.30 -0.35
N LEU A 502 -22.16 -4.97 -0.22
CA LEU A 502 -22.14 -4.31 1.07
C LEU A 502 -23.41 -4.62 1.89
N ASP A 503 -24.58 -4.57 1.27
CA ASP A 503 -25.85 -4.88 1.93
C ASP A 503 -25.86 -6.32 2.47
N ARG A 504 -25.25 -7.27 1.74
CA ARG A 504 -25.11 -8.65 2.19
C ARG A 504 -24.08 -8.78 3.32
N PHE A 505 -22.93 -8.14 3.17
CA PHE A 505 -21.81 -8.27 4.10
C PHE A 505 -22.02 -7.51 5.41
N MET A 506 -22.84 -6.46 5.44
CA MET A 506 -23.12 -5.73 6.67
C MET A 506 -24.14 -6.41 7.60
N GLN A 507 -24.82 -7.49 7.15
CA GLN A 507 -25.83 -8.17 7.95
C GLN A 507 -25.24 -8.95 9.12
N ASP A 508 -26.00 -9.07 10.21
CA ASP A 508 -25.63 -9.90 11.36
C ASP A 508 -25.73 -11.39 11.07
N GLY A 509 -24.94 -12.18 11.81
CA GLY A 509 -24.91 -13.64 11.71
C GLY A 509 -24.06 -14.12 10.53
N PRO A 510 -23.69 -15.41 10.49
CA PRO A 510 -22.72 -15.95 9.53
C PRO A 510 -23.28 -16.02 8.09
N LEU A 511 -22.41 -15.86 7.09
CA LEU A 511 -22.74 -16.28 5.72
C LEU A 511 -22.74 -17.81 5.60
N PRO A 512 -23.51 -18.38 4.66
CA PRO A 512 -23.46 -19.81 4.39
C PRO A 512 -22.04 -20.25 4.00
N PRO A 513 -21.54 -21.40 4.48
CA PRO A 513 -20.26 -21.93 4.04
C PRO A 513 -20.34 -22.42 2.58
N PRO A 514 -19.20 -22.53 1.89
CA PRO A 514 -19.15 -23.13 0.56
C PRO A 514 -19.45 -24.62 0.67
N PRO A 515 -20.14 -25.21 -0.31
CA PRO A 515 -20.39 -26.64 -0.30
C PRO A 515 -19.06 -27.41 -0.54
N PRO A 516 -18.88 -28.63 0.00
CA PRO A 516 -17.60 -29.36 -0.09
C PRO A 516 -17.09 -29.56 -1.52
N GLU A 517 -17.98 -29.71 -2.50
CA GLU A 517 -17.66 -29.85 -3.92
C GLU A 517 -17.11 -28.58 -4.57
N ALA A 518 -17.24 -27.41 -3.93
CA ALA A 518 -16.68 -26.16 -4.44
C ALA A 518 -15.14 -26.13 -4.35
N PHE A 519 -14.54 -26.95 -3.49
CA PHE A 519 -13.09 -26.97 -3.30
C PHE A 519 -12.42 -27.75 -4.44
N VAL A 520 -11.93 -27.03 -5.45
CA VAL A 520 -11.22 -27.61 -6.59
C VAL A 520 -9.73 -27.36 -6.44
N HIS A 521 -9.01 -28.34 -5.91
CA HIS A 521 -7.55 -28.28 -5.83
C HIS A 521 -6.92 -28.45 -7.21
N ARG A 522 -6.24 -27.41 -7.69
CA ARG A 522 -5.61 -27.40 -9.01
C ARG A 522 -4.15 -27.76 -8.89
N GLY A 523 -3.67 -28.58 -9.83
CA GLY A 523 -2.24 -28.89 -9.93
C GLY A 523 -1.46 -27.71 -10.53
N ARG A 524 -0.13 -27.78 -10.49
CA ARG A 524 0.77 -26.76 -11.07
C ARG A 524 0.55 -26.47 -12.56
N ALA A 525 -0.18 -27.32 -13.28
CA ALA A 525 -0.45 -27.15 -14.71
C ALA A 525 -1.79 -26.45 -15.00
N ASP A 526 -2.71 -26.41 -14.03
CA ASP A 526 -4.10 -26.01 -14.23
C ASP A 526 -4.50 -24.86 -13.29
N TYR A 527 -3.54 -24.03 -12.86
CA TYR A 527 -3.71 -23.14 -11.71
C TYR A 527 -4.51 -21.86 -11.97
N GLU A 528 -4.47 -21.37 -13.21
CA GLU A 528 -5.36 -20.30 -13.66
C GLU A 528 -6.74 -20.88 -14.04
N PRO A 529 -7.85 -20.25 -13.61
CA PRO A 529 -9.16 -20.65 -14.11
C PRO A 529 -9.19 -20.48 -15.64
N PRO A 530 -9.87 -21.38 -16.38
CA PRO A 530 -10.01 -21.24 -17.82
C PRO A 530 -10.82 -19.98 -18.13
N VAL A 531 -10.13 -18.85 -18.28
CA VAL A 531 -10.73 -17.60 -18.74
C VAL A 531 -10.92 -17.76 -20.23
N LYS A 532 -12.13 -18.14 -20.65
CA LYS A 532 -12.48 -18.14 -22.08
C LYS A 532 -12.26 -16.72 -22.57
N ALA A 533 -11.32 -16.53 -23.50
CA ALA A 533 -11.16 -15.27 -24.20
C ALA A 533 -12.55 -14.83 -24.68
N ALA A 534 -13.05 -13.71 -24.13
CA ALA A 534 -14.27 -13.11 -24.62
C ALA A 534 -14.00 -12.73 -26.08
N LYS A 535 -14.73 -13.36 -27.01
CA LYS A 535 -14.63 -13.05 -28.43
C LYS A 535 -15.17 -11.65 -28.71
#